data_AF-A0A7H4PCC2-F1
#
_entry.id   AF-A0A7H4PCC2-F1
#
_cell.length_a   1.000
_cell.length_b   1.000
_cell.length_c   1.000
_cell.angle_alpha   90.00
_cell.angle_beta   90.00
_cell.angle_gamma   90.00
#
_symmetry.space_group_name_H-M   'P 1'
#
loop_
_entity.id
_entity.type
_entity.pdbx_description
1 polymer ?
#
loop_
_entity_poly.entity_id
_entity_poly.type
_entity_poly.pdbx_seq_one_letter_code
_entity_poly.pdbx_strand_id
1 'polypeptide(L)' 'MAQDPGSDRLKHLVITDINTERYDEKIGSQHIATQLTAMLEKEGNPVGKMLCLLENDRPLYVYFSDDR' A
#
# COMPACT_ATOMS: atom_id res chain seq x y z
N MET A 1 27.78 -12.51 -0.29
CA MET A 1 26.52 -11.99 0.29
C MET A 1 25.47 -12.09 -0.80
N ALA A 2 24.54 -13.04 -0.69
CA ALA A 2 23.48 -13.18 -1.70
C ALA A 2 22.54 -11.99 -1.55
N GLN A 3 22.43 -11.16 -2.59
CA GLN A 3 21.40 -10.13 -2.65
C GLN A 3 20.05 -10.85 -2.71
N ASP A 4 19.17 -10.53 -1.76
CA ASP A 4 17.81 -11.05 -1.75
C ASP A 4 17.11 -10.60 -3.05
N PRO A 5 16.72 -11.52 -3.95
CA PRO A 5 16.16 -11.17 -5.25
C PRO A 5 14.83 -10.39 -5.16
N GLY A 6 14.20 -10.34 -3.97
CA GLY A 6 13.05 -9.47 -3.72
C GLY A 6 13.41 -7.98 -3.63
N SER A 7 14.65 -7.64 -3.25
CA SER A 7 15.06 -6.25 -3.01
C SER A 7 15.24 -5.42 -4.29
N ASP A 8 15.63 -6.04 -5.41
CA ASP A 8 15.79 -5.33 -6.69
C ASP A 8 14.45 -5.02 -7.39
N ARG A 9 13.38 -5.77 -7.10
CA ARG A 9 12.06 -5.55 -7.72
C ARG A 9 11.40 -4.24 -7.28
N LEU A 10 11.76 -3.74 -6.09
CA LEU A 10 11.23 -2.49 -5.53
C LEU A 10 12.07 -1.27 -5.90
N LYS A 11 13.27 -1.47 -6.45
CA LYS A 11 14.08 -0.35 -6.93
C LYS A 11 13.38 0.23 -8.16
N HIS A 12 13.17 1.55 -8.14
CA HIS A 12 12.45 2.33 -9.16
C HIS A 12 10.91 2.27 -9.10
N LEU A 13 10.32 1.78 -7.99
CA LEU A 13 8.90 2.01 -7.72
C LEU A 13 8.68 3.44 -7.24
N VAL A 14 7.73 4.12 -7.86
CA VAL A 14 7.20 5.40 -7.42
C VAL A 14 5.79 5.17 -6.90
N ILE A 15 5.46 5.80 -5.78
CA ILE A 15 4.12 5.77 -5.19
C ILE A 15 3.40 7.02 -5.66
N THR A 16 2.28 6.83 -6.37
CA THR A 16 1.44 7.90 -6.93
C THR A 16 -0.01 7.71 -6.49
N ASP A 17 -0.88 8.68 -6.79
CA ASP A 17 -2.32 8.62 -6.52
C ASP A 17 -2.69 8.17 -5.10
N ILE A 18 -2.03 8.78 -4.10
CA ILE A 18 -2.24 8.46 -2.69
C ILE A 18 -3.61 9.01 -2.27
N ASN A 19 -4.54 8.13 -1.93
CA ASN A 19 -5.80 8.46 -1.32
C ASN A 19 -5.82 8.02 0.15
N THR A 20 -6.44 8.82 1.00
CA THR A 20 -6.53 8.57 2.44
C THR A 20 -7.95 8.80 2.91
N GLU A 21 -8.56 7.76 3.47
CA GLU A 21 -9.90 7.79 4.06
C GLU A 21 -9.78 7.55 5.57
N ARG A 22 -10.49 8.35 6.36
CA ARG A 22 -10.54 8.21 7.82
C ARG A 22 -11.89 7.67 8.23
N TYR A 23 -11.88 6.80 9.23
CA TYR A 23 -13.09 6.23 9.79
C TYR A 23 -13.06 6.38 11.31
N ASP A 24 -14.13 6.95 11.85
CA ASP A 24 -14.34 7.09 13.29
C ASP A 24 -15.12 5.89 13.86
N GLU A 25 -15.69 5.07 12.98
CA GLU A 25 -16.44 3.86 13.31
C GLU A 25 -15.79 2.61 12.69
N LYS A 26 -16.24 1.44 13.13
CA LYS A 26 -15.71 0.18 12.62
C LYS A 26 -16.04 -0.01 11.14
N ILE A 27 -15.05 -0.49 10.39
CA ILE A 27 -15.24 -1.03 9.04
C ILE A 27 -15.48 -2.53 9.18
N GLY A 28 -16.75 -2.93 9.04
CA GLY A 28 -17.17 -4.30 9.35
C GLY A 28 -17.00 -4.61 10.84
N SER A 29 -16.23 -5.65 11.18
CA SER A 29 -15.98 -6.05 12.58
C SER A 29 -14.73 -5.41 13.20
N GLN A 30 -13.86 -4.83 12.37
CA GLN A 30 -12.57 -4.27 12.78
C GLN A 30 -12.65 -2.75 12.82
N HIS A 31 -12.09 -2.14 13.86
CA HIS A 31 -11.84 -0.70 13.83
C HIS A 31 -10.58 -0.44 13.02
N ILE A 32 -10.66 0.51 12.09
CA ILE A 32 -9.51 1.08 11.41
C ILE A 32 -9.69 2.59 11.46
N ALA A 33 -8.67 3.31 11.92
CA ALA A 33 -8.71 4.77 11.94
C ALA A 33 -8.50 5.35 10.54
N THR A 34 -7.73 4.68 9.69
CA THR A 34 -7.37 5.19 8.35
C THR A 34 -7.16 4.06 7.35
N GLN A 35 -7.68 4.23 6.15
CA GLN A 35 -7.34 3.46 4.96
C GLN A 35 -6.52 4.35 4.02
N LEU A 36 -5.35 3.87 3.63
CA LEU A 36 -4.51 4.49 2.63
C LEU A 36 -4.46 3.57 1.41
N THR A 37 -4.80 4.12 0.26
CA THR A 37 -4.61 3.46 -1.03
C THR A 37 -3.63 4.26 -1.87
N ALA A 38 -2.82 3.57 -2.67
CA ALA A 38 -1.88 4.24 -3.57
C ALA A 38 -1.66 3.40 -4.84
N MET A 39 -1.33 4.07 -5.93
CA MET A 39 -0.84 3.44 -7.15
C MET A 39 0.67 3.22 -7.04
N LEU A 40 1.13 2.10 -7.57
CA LEU A 40 2.53 1.75 -7.71
C LEU A 40 2.88 1.87 -9.19
N GLU A 41 3.86 2.71 -9.49
CA GLU A 41 4.34 2.92 -10.84
C GLU A 41 5.79 2.52 -10.97
N LYS A 42 6.15 1.96 -12.13
CA LYS A 42 7.53 1.72 -12.54
C LYS A 42 7.77 2.39 -13.88
N GLU A 43 8.72 3.31 -13.92
CA GLU A 43 9.06 4.06 -15.16
C GLU A 43 7.84 4.74 -15.80
N GLY A 44 6.92 5.24 -14.97
CA GLY A 44 5.67 5.89 -15.41
C GLY A 44 4.54 4.93 -15.83
N ASN A 45 4.72 3.62 -15.68
CA ASN A 45 3.69 2.63 -15.97
C ASN A 45 3.10 2.11 -14.65
N PRO A 46 1.76 2.07 -14.49
CA PRO A 46 1.11 1.40 -13.37
C PRO A 46 1.50 -0.07 -13.36
N VAL A 47 2.00 -0.54 -12.22
CA VAL A 47 2.37 -1.94 -12.00
C VAL A 47 1.56 -2.60 -10.88
N GLY A 48 0.85 -1.80 -10.09
CA GLY A 48 0.02 -2.33 -9.02
C GLY A 48 -0.59 -1.26 -8.15
N LYS A 49 -1.27 -1.72 -7.10
CA LYS A 49 -1.89 -0.87 -6.08
C LYS A 49 -1.48 -1.35 -4.70
N MET A 50 -1.36 -0.40 -3.80
CA MET A 50 -1.15 -0.63 -2.38
C MET A 50 -2.45 -0.31 -1.63
N LEU A 51 -2.81 -1.17 -0.69
CA LEU A 51 -3.81 -0.92 0.35
C LEU A 51 -3.13 -1.06 1.70
N CYS A 52 -3.24 -0.04 2.54
CA CYS A 52 -2.76 -0.02 3.90
C CYS A 52 -3.90 0.37 4.84
N LEU A 53 -4.21 -0.48 5.81
CA LEU A 53 -5.15 -0.20 6.88
C LEU A 53 -4.36 0.15 8.14
N LEU A 54 -4.72 1.26 8.76
CA LEU A 54 -4.02 1.85 9.89
C LEU A 54 -4.98 2.03 11.07
N GLU A 55 -4.45 1.79 12.28
CA GLU A 55 -5.10 2.13 13.55
C GLU A 55 -4.20 3.11 14.29
N ASN A 56 -4.63 4.37 14.41
CA ASN A 56 -3.84 5.45 15.03
C ASN A 56 -2.40 5.49 14.48
N ASP A 57 -2.27 5.61 13.16
CA ASP A 57 -1.00 5.64 12.41
C ASP A 57 -0.15 4.36 12.48
N ARG A 58 -0.66 3.27 13.08
CA ARG A 58 0.03 1.97 13.09
C ARG A 58 -0.54 1.06 12.02
N PRO A 59 0.29 0.46 11.14
CA PRO A 59 -0.20 -0.43 10.09
C PRO A 59 -0.76 -1.70 10.72
N LEU A 60 -2.04 -1.97 10.47
CA LEU A 60 -2.73 -3.22 10.81
C LEU A 60 -2.63 -4.24 9.68
N TYR A 61 -2.73 -3.76 8.44
CA TYR A 61 -2.73 -4.62 7.26
C TYR A 61 -2.13 -3.87 6.09
N VAL A 62 -1.23 -4.52 5.35
CA VAL A 62 -0.64 -3.99 4.13
C VAL A 62 -0.77 -5.05 3.04
N TYR A 63 -1.31 -4.65 1.91
CA TYR A 63 -1.52 -5.51 0.76
C TYR A 63 -1.10 -4.81 -0.52
N PHE A 64 -0.49 -5.60 -1.40
CA PHE A 64 -0.04 -5.18 -2.72
C PHE A 64 -0.72 -6.07 -3.75
N SER A 65 -1.42 -5.46 -4.71
CA SER A 65 -1.93 -6.15 -5.88
C SER A 65 -1.15 -5.72 -7.11
N ASP A 66 -0.69 -6.68 -7.91
CA ASP A 66 -0.17 -6.42 -9.24
C ASP A 66 -1.33 -6.06 -10.20
N ASP A 67 -1.11 -5.08 -11.07
CA ASP A 67 -2.01 -4.79 -12.18
C ASP A 67 -1.59 -5.72 -13.33
N ARG A 68 -2.22 -6.88 -13.43
CA ARG A 68 -1.94 -7.89 -14.47
C ARG A 68 -2.75 -7.66 -15.73
#